data_AF-A0A958B4V9-F1
#
_entry.id   AF-A0A958B4V9-F1
#
_cell.length_a   1.000
_cell.length_b   1.000
_cell.length_c   1.000
_cell.angle_alpha   90.00
_cell.angle_beta   90.00
_cell.angle_gamma   90.00
#
_symmetry.space_group_name_H-M   'P 1'
#
loop_
_entity.id
_entity.type
_entity.pdbx_description
1 polymer ?
#
loop_
_entity_poly.entity_id
_entity_poly.type
_entity_poly.pdbx_seq_one_letter_code
_entity_poly.pdbx_strand_id
1 'polypeptide(L)'
;YSYILGLKDGAPFDLELSIDEHPNDIPTFDCLTSETELIFVLLEAQRRGIPLTHVAPNFGVEKGTDYRGADGLAGFEARARSLCRITEDFGVMADFHSGDDLSAATRQAIRRATDGRNHFKVSPNLQLLFAEVLSEYHPDLFRRWWDDSLAYARREAAAGSTFALDCIQQSDLDSPTAHDALFHNYSFAFVGRRDANGQFICREEFYSLSPAFYQAYHERIAQYLIELANDLFTR
;
A
#
# COMPACT_ATOMS: atom_id res chain seq x y z
N TYR A 1 -4.89 -5.85 23.33
CA TYR A 1 -4.64 -7.31 23.28
C TYR A 1 -5.76 -8.12 23.93
N SER A 2 -6.03 -8.01 25.23
CA SER A 2 -7.05 -8.84 25.93
C SER A 2 -8.45 -8.81 25.32
N TYR A 3 -8.89 -7.64 24.83
CA TYR A 3 -10.16 -7.52 24.11
C TYR A 3 -10.19 -8.36 22.83
N ILE A 4 -9.10 -8.33 22.04
CA ILE A 4 -8.98 -9.10 20.79
C ILE A 4 -8.95 -10.60 21.11
N LEU A 5 -8.28 -11.02 22.18
CA LEU A 5 -8.31 -12.42 22.62
C LEU A 5 -9.74 -12.91 22.90
N GLY A 6 -10.56 -12.07 23.58
CA GLY A 6 -11.97 -12.37 23.81
C GLY A 6 -12.78 -12.46 22.52
N LEU A 7 -12.53 -11.56 21.56
CA LEU A 7 -13.20 -11.60 20.25
C LEU A 7 -12.79 -12.79 19.38
N LYS A 8 -11.55 -13.25 19.49
CA LYS A 8 -10.99 -14.35 18.70
C LYS A 8 -11.32 -15.72 19.29
N ASP A 9 -11.89 -15.78 20.50
CA ASP A 9 -12.29 -17.01 21.19
C ASP A 9 -11.18 -18.09 21.20
N GLY A 10 -9.96 -17.66 21.51
CA GLY A 10 -8.78 -18.53 21.54
C GLY A 10 -8.17 -18.88 20.18
N ALA A 11 -8.73 -18.43 19.05
CA ALA A 11 -8.12 -18.59 17.75
C ALA A 11 -6.79 -17.80 17.64
N PRO A 12 -5.72 -18.38 17.09
CA PRO A 12 -4.44 -17.69 16.91
C PRO A 12 -4.58 -16.54 15.92
N PHE A 13 -3.78 -15.50 16.12
CA PHE A 13 -3.69 -14.36 15.21
C PHE A 13 -2.31 -13.70 15.31
N ASP A 14 -1.90 -13.08 14.20
CA ASP A 14 -0.78 -12.17 14.16
C ASP A 14 -1.20 -10.78 14.63
N LEU A 15 -0.31 -10.13 15.40
CA LEU A 15 -0.52 -8.77 15.90
C LEU A 15 0.62 -7.89 15.40
N GLU A 16 0.26 -7.00 14.49
CA GLU A 16 1.14 -5.95 13.99
C GLU A 16 0.92 -4.64 14.76
N LEU A 17 2.01 -3.96 15.07
CA LEU A 17 1.99 -2.54 15.45
C LEU A 17 2.58 -1.70 14.32
N SER A 18 1.74 -0.94 13.64
CA SER A 18 2.19 0.00 12.59
C SER A 18 2.45 1.38 13.19
N ILE A 19 3.61 1.95 12.86
CA ILE A 19 4.09 3.29 13.22
C ILE A 19 4.78 3.95 12.01
N ASP A 20 4.42 3.52 10.80
CA ASP A 20 4.97 4.00 9.53
C ASP A 20 4.33 5.31 9.06
N GLU A 21 3.05 5.52 9.40
CA GLU A 21 2.32 6.72 9.03
C GLU A 21 2.71 7.94 9.89
N HIS A 22 2.75 9.10 9.25
CA HIS A 22 3.08 10.38 9.87
C HIS A 22 1.91 11.37 9.68
N PRO A 23 1.80 12.41 10.52
CA PRO A 23 0.85 13.49 10.30
C PRO A 23 1.04 14.14 8.92
N ASN A 24 -0.08 14.53 8.29
CA ASN A 24 -0.09 15.08 6.92
C ASN A 24 0.76 16.36 6.77
N ASP A 25 1.00 17.10 7.86
CA ASP A 25 1.77 18.33 7.91
C ASP A 25 3.27 18.13 8.19
N ILE A 26 3.70 16.88 8.43
CA ILE A 26 5.09 16.54 8.67
C ILE A 26 5.62 15.71 7.50
N PRO A 27 6.77 16.04 6.90
CA PRO A 27 7.36 15.22 5.85
C PRO A 27 7.74 13.83 6.32
N THR A 28 7.62 12.83 5.44
CA THR A 28 7.91 11.41 5.73
C THR A 28 9.31 11.20 6.31
N PHE A 29 10.30 11.88 5.74
CA PHE A 29 11.71 11.78 6.14
C PHE A 29 12.02 12.52 7.45
N ASP A 30 11.14 13.41 7.90
CA ASP A 30 11.25 14.09 9.20
C ASP A 30 10.63 13.24 10.34
N CYS A 31 9.92 12.17 9.99
CA CYS A 31 9.28 11.23 10.91
C CYS A 31 9.83 9.79 10.78
N LEU A 32 11.08 9.61 10.37
CA LEU A 32 11.72 8.28 10.34
C LEU A 32 11.72 7.67 11.74
N THR A 33 11.37 6.39 11.85
CA THR A 33 11.48 5.67 13.12
C THR A 33 12.95 5.47 13.45
N SER A 34 13.38 6.01 14.58
CA SER A 34 14.72 5.78 15.11
C SER A 34 14.84 4.42 15.80
N GLU A 35 16.08 3.93 15.92
CA GLU A 35 16.38 2.70 16.68
C GLU A 35 15.90 2.80 18.14
N THR A 36 16.06 3.98 18.76
CA THR A 36 15.67 4.19 20.16
C THR A 36 14.15 4.11 20.35
N GLU A 37 13.38 4.71 19.43
CA GLU A 37 11.91 4.62 19.45
C GLU A 37 11.44 3.19 19.24
N LEU A 38 12.04 2.47 18.29
CA LEU A 38 11.70 1.08 18.02
C LEU A 38 11.98 0.19 19.23
N ILE A 39 13.17 0.30 19.83
CA ILE A 39 13.56 -0.44 21.05
C ILE A 39 12.59 -0.11 22.19
N PHE A 40 12.26 1.15 22.40
CA PHE A 40 11.33 1.58 23.44
C PHE A 40 9.95 0.91 23.28
N VAL A 41 9.39 0.93 22.07
CA VAL A 41 8.08 0.35 21.77
C VAL A 41 8.08 -1.17 22.00
N LEU A 42 9.12 -1.87 21.51
CA LEU A 42 9.25 -3.32 21.66
C LEU A 42 9.41 -3.73 23.13
N LEU A 43 10.22 -3.00 23.91
CA LEU A 43 10.37 -3.21 25.34
C LEU A 43 9.06 -2.98 26.10
N GLU A 44 8.31 -1.93 25.77
CA GLU A 44 7.01 -1.67 26.40
C GLU A 44 5.97 -2.73 26.05
N ALA A 45 5.97 -3.24 24.81
CA ALA A 45 5.13 -4.36 24.42
C ALA A 45 5.46 -5.62 25.25
N GLN A 46 6.75 -5.96 25.36
CA GLN A 46 7.22 -7.10 26.15
C GLN A 46 6.87 -6.94 27.63
N ARG A 47 7.14 -5.76 28.22
CA ARG A 47 6.84 -5.46 29.63
C ARG A 47 5.34 -5.62 29.95
N ARG A 48 4.48 -5.32 28.98
CA ARG A 48 3.02 -5.43 29.11
C ARG A 48 2.47 -6.80 28.68
N GLY A 49 3.32 -7.72 28.24
CA GLY A 49 2.91 -9.04 27.76
C GLY A 49 2.06 -8.97 26.49
N ILE A 50 2.31 -7.99 25.61
CA ILE A 50 1.67 -7.88 24.30
C ILE A 50 2.54 -8.63 23.29
N PRO A 51 2.09 -9.77 22.76
CA PRO A 51 2.88 -10.57 21.83
C PRO A 51 2.74 -10.00 20.42
N LEU A 52 3.52 -8.96 20.12
CA LEU A 52 3.66 -8.47 18.75
C LEU A 52 4.33 -9.56 17.91
N THR A 53 3.77 -9.85 16.74
CA THR A 53 4.42 -10.69 15.73
C THR A 53 5.09 -9.83 14.67
N HIS A 54 4.55 -8.64 14.42
CA HIS A 54 5.08 -7.68 13.45
C HIS A 54 5.13 -6.26 14.02
N VAL A 55 6.02 -5.45 13.46
CA VAL A 55 6.03 -4.00 13.61
C VAL A 55 6.31 -3.37 12.26
N ALA A 56 5.63 -2.27 11.92
CA ALA A 56 5.88 -1.51 10.69
C ALA A 56 6.50 -0.15 11.04
N PRO A 57 7.84 -0.02 11.06
CA PRO A 57 8.53 1.26 11.20
C PRO A 57 8.35 2.17 9.99
N ASN A 58 8.49 3.48 10.18
CA ASN A 58 8.67 4.41 9.08
C ASN A 58 10.11 4.32 8.54
N PHE A 59 10.28 3.65 7.40
CA PHE A 59 11.56 3.53 6.70
C PHE A 59 11.90 4.71 5.77
N GLY A 60 10.96 5.65 5.60
CA GLY A 60 11.05 6.75 4.64
C GLY A 60 10.49 6.39 3.26
N VAL A 61 9.43 5.59 3.22
CA VAL A 61 8.75 5.19 1.97
C VAL A 61 7.50 6.03 1.80
N GLU A 62 7.39 6.71 0.66
CA GLU A 62 6.28 7.60 0.34
C GLU A 62 5.37 6.94 -0.68
N LYS A 63 4.06 6.91 -0.40
CA LYS A 63 3.05 6.34 -1.30
C LYS A 63 3.12 7.01 -2.68
N GLY A 64 3.03 6.23 -3.75
CA GLY A 64 3.04 6.72 -5.13
C GLY A 64 4.43 7.02 -5.71
N THR A 65 5.52 6.71 -5.00
CA THR A 65 6.88 7.00 -5.47
C THR A 65 7.89 5.93 -5.10
N ASP A 66 8.95 5.81 -5.92
CA ASP A 66 10.14 5.07 -5.51
C ASP A 66 10.86 5.79 -4.34
N TYR A 67 11.88 5.17 -3.74
CA TYR A 67 12.62 5.81 -2.65
C TYR A 67 13.35 7.10 -3.08
N ARG A 68 13.08 8.21 -2.40
CA ARG A 68 13.61 9.56 -2.72
C ARG A 68 14.48 10.20 -1.63
N GLY A 69 14.83 9.46 -0.57
CA GLY A 69 15.60 10.01 0.53
C GLY A 69 16.99 10.51 0.10
N ALA A 70 17.45 11.61 0.69
CA ALA A 70 18.73 12.24 0.35
C ALA A 70 19.96 11.35 0.65
N ASP A 71 19.80 10.35 1.51
CA ASP A 71 20.78 9.31 1.84
C ASP A 71 20.85 8.17 0.80
N GLY A 72 19.97 8.20 -0.21
CA GLY A 72 19.90 7.24 -1.31
C GLY A 72 19.64 5.80 -0.86
N LEU A 73 19.72 4.86 -1.81
CA LEU A 73 19.47 3.45 -1.53
C LEU A 73 20.44 2.85 -0.50
N ALA A 74 21.66 3.39 -0.39
CA ALA A 74 22.62 2.95 0.62
C ALA A 74 22.17 3.32 2.05
N GLY A 75 21.67 4.54 2.25
CA GLY A 75 21.11 4.96 3.53
C GLY A 75 19.83 4.22 3.88
N PHE A 76 18.95 4.03 2.90
CA PHE A 76 17.75 3.20 3.05
C PHE A 76 18.09 1.76 3.46
N GLU A 77 19.02 1.10 2.77
CA GLU A 77 19.45 -0.26 3.08
C GLU A 77 20.05 -0.36 4.49
N ALA A 78 20.89 0.61 4.88
CA ALA A 78 21.50 0.64 6.21
C ALA A 78 20.44 0.81 7.32
N ARG A 79 19.47 1.71 7.13
CA ARG A 79 18.36 1.92 8.06
C ARG A 79 17.48 0.68 8.14
N ALA A 80 17.07 0.11 7.01
CA ALA A 80 16.30 -1.12 6.95
C ALA A 80 17.02 -2.26 7.69
N ARG A 81 18.32 -2.44 7.44
CA ARG A 81 19.14 -3.46 8.10
C ARG A 81 19.17 -3.29 9.62
N SER A 82 19.36 -2.06 10.10
CA SER A 82 19.43 -1.79 11.54
C SER A 82 18.10 -2.05 12.24
N LEU A 83 17.01 -1.46 11.73
CA LEU A 83 15.69 -1.61 12.32
C LEU A 83 15.20 -3.07 12.25
N CYS A 84 15.40 -3.75 11.11
CA CYS A 84 15.03 -5.16 11.00
C CYS A 84 15.78 -6.01 12.03
N ARG A 85 17.12 -5.84 12.15
CA ARG A 85 17.92 -6.56 13.15
C ARG A 85 17.40 -6.37 14.58
N ILE A 86 17.04 -5.14 14.94
CA ILE A 86 16.40 -4.84 16.23
C ILE A 86 15.11 -5.67 16.37
N THR A 87 14.21 -5.68 15.37
CA THR A 87 12.99 -6.50 15.48
C THR A 87 13.29 -7.99 15.65
N GLU A 88 14.31 -8.53 14.98
CA GLU A 88 14.67 -9.96 15.10
C GLU A 88 15.16 -10.30 16.50
N ASP A 89 15.93 -9.42 17.14
CA ASP A 89 16.42 -9.60 18.52
C ASP A 89 15.26 -9.70 19.53
N PHE A 90 14.08 -9.15 19.19
CA PHE A 90 12.85 -9.26 19.99
C PHE A 90 11.91 -10.39 19.51
N GLY A 91 12.30 -11.18 18.51
CA GLY A 91 11.45 -12.23 17.93
C GLY A 91 10.28 -11.71 17.10
N VAL A 92 10.36 -10.45 16.65
CA VAL A 92 9.36 -9.76 15.83
C VAL A 92 9.86 -9.68 14.38
N MET A 93 8.94 -9.58 13.41
CA MET A 93 9.27 -9.30 12.00
C MET A 93 8.97 -7.85 11.65
N ALA A 94 9.89 -7.19 10.94
CA ALA A 94 9.63 -5.88 10.37
C ALA A 94 8.72 -6.00 9.12
N ASP A 95 7.72 -5.12 9.05
CA ASP A 95 6.82 -4.99 7.90
C ASP A 95 7.08 -3.69 7.13
N PHE A 96 7.21 -3.81 5.81
CA PHE A 96 7.39 -2.71 4.87
C PHE A 96 6.03 -2.33 4.27
N HIS A 97 5.49 -1.20 4.72
CA HIS A 97 4.27 -0.61 4.19
C HIS A 97 4.57 0.33 3.02
N SER A 98 3.52 0.68 2.26
CA SER A 98 3.59 1.61 1.12
C SER A 98 4.59 1.19 0.03
N GLY A 99 4.86 -0.13 -0.09
CA GLY A 99 5.93 -0.66 -0.94
C GLY A 99 5.61 -0.78 -2.43
N ASP A 100 4.35 -0.63 -2.83
CA ASP A 100 3.84 -0.93 -4.18
C ASP A 100 4.63 -0.26 -5.31
N ASP A 101 4.98 1.01 -5.11
CA ASP A 101 5.62 1.87 -6.09
C ASP A 101 7.16 1.79 -6.08
N LEU A 102 7.73 1.03 -5.13
CA LEU A 102 9.18 0.89 -5.00
C LEU A 102 9.74 0.16 -6.22
N SER A 103 10.81 0.69 -6.80
CA SER A 103 11.47 0.03 -7.94
C SER A 103 12.09 -1.31 -7.54
N ALA A 104 12.42 -2.13 -8.55
CA ALA A 104 13.17 -3.36 -8.34
C ALA A 104 14.47 -3.12 -7.56
N ALA A 105 15.18 -2.01 -7.84
CA ALA A 105 16.41 -1.66 -7.14
C ALA A 105 16.18 -1.41 -5.63
N THR A 106 15.08 -0.73 -5.28
CA THR A 106 14.70 -0.47 -3.89
C THR A 106 14.24 -1.75 -3.18
N ARG A 107 13.40 -2.56 -3.83
CA ARG A 107 12.99 -3.88 -3.30
C ARG A 107 14.18 -4.81 -3.07
N GLN A 108 15.15 -4.81 -3.98
CA GLN A 108 16.40 -5.57 -3.81
C GLN A 108 17.28 -5.01 -2.68
N ALA A 109 17.19 -3.71 -2.35
CA ALA A 109 17.81 -3.16 -1.16
C ALA A 109 17.17 -3.70 0.13
N ILE A 110 15.85 -3.81 0.18
CA ILE A 110 15.13 -4.49 1.28
C ILE A 110 15.60 -5.93 1.42
N ARG A 111 15.67 -6.68 0.32
CA ARG A 111 16.20 -8.05 0.32
C ARG A 111 17.60 -8.11 0.91
N ARG A 112 18.54 -7.27 0.46
CA ARG A 112 19.91 -7.28 0.96
C ARG A 112 19.99 -6.87 2.44
N ALA A 113 19.15 -5.94 2.88
CA ALA A 113 19.05 -5.51 4.26
C ALA A 113 18.58 -6.63 5.20
N THR A 114 17.66 -7.47 4.72
CA THR A 114 16.91 -8.46 5.52
C THR A 114 17.29 -9.91 5.24
N ASP A 115 18.14 -10.15 4.24
CA ASP A 115 18.42 -11.49 3.70
C ASP A 115 17.14 -12.26 3.32
N GLY A 116 16.13 -11.52 2.86
CA GLY A 116 14.79 -12.03 2.52
C GLY A 116 13.84 -12.23 3.70
N ARG A 117 14.26 -11.95 4.95
CA ARG A 117 13.39 -12.05 6.14
C ARG A 117 12.62 -10.75 6.37
N ASN A 118 11.59 -10.51 5.55
CA ASN A 118 10.72 -9.34 5.66
C ASN A 118 9.25 -9.72 5.44
N HIS A 119 8.35 -8.90 6.00
CA HIS A 119 6.96 -8.81 5.55
C HIS A 119 6.85 -7.59 4.62
N PHE A 120 6.27 -7.76 3.45
CA PHE A 120 6.14 -6.69 2.45
C PHE A 120 4.68 -6.57 2.05
N LYS A 121 4.08 -5.42 2.35
CA LYS A 121 2.66 -5.21 2.17
C LYS A 121 2.36 -4.61 0.81
N VAL A 122 1.45 -5.27 0.10
CA VAL A 122 0.97 -4.82 -1.22
C VAL A 122 -0.43 -4.22 -1.08
N SER A 123 -0.59 -2.92 -1.37
CA SER A 123 -1.86 -2.20 -1.52
C SER A 123 -1.59 -0.72 -1.86
N PRO A 124 -2.22 -0.12 -2.90
CA PRO A 124 -3.42 -0.56 -3.62
C PRO A 124 -3.19 -1.23 -5.00
N ASN A 125 -1.97 -1.55 -5.42
CA ASN A 125 -1.61 -1.86 -6.82
C ASN A 125 -2.46 -2.98 -7.47
N LEU A 126 -2.93 -3.97 -6.69
CA LEU A 126 -3.83 -5.02 -7.20
C LEU A 126 -5.15 -4.48 -7.78
N GLN A 127 -5.65 -3.35 -7.26
CA GLN A 127 -6.82 -2.64 -7.79
C GLN A 127 -6.48 -1.93 -9.11
N LEU A 128 -5.28 -1.38 -9.25
CA LEU A 128 -4.83 -0.74 -10.49
C LEU A 128 -4.65 -1.77 -11.59
N LEU A 129 -4.03 -2.91 -11.28
CA LEU A 129 -3.93 -4.04 -12.20
C LEU A 129 -5.32 -4.55 -12.62
N PHE A 130 -6.29 -4.57 -11.70
CA PHE A 130 -7.67 -4.91 -12.03
C PHE A 130 -8.23 -3.92 -13.05
N ALA A 131 -8.09 -2.62 -12.79
CA ALA A 131 -8.59 -1.56 -13.67
C ALA A 131 -7.89 -1.54 -15.04
N GLU A 132 -6.59 -1.86 -15.08
CA GLU A 132 -5.82 -1.99 -16.32
C GLU A 132 -6.39 -3.11 -17.19
N VAL A 133 -6.54 -4.33 -16.66
CA VAL A 133 -7.16 -5.43 -17.40
C VAL A 133 -8.63 -5.10 -17.74
N LEU A 134 -9.32 -4.34 -16.88
CA LEU A 134 -10.70 -3.94 -17.15
C LEU A 134 -10.78 -3.01 -18.36
N SER A 135 -9.81 -2.13 -18.54
CA SER A 135 -9.74 -1.23 -19.70
C SER A 135 -9.57 -2.00 -21.02
N GLU A 136 -8.93 -3.17 -20.98
CA GLU A 136 -8.73 -4.04 -22.15
C GLU A 136 -9.99 -4.86 -22.48
N TYR A 137 -10.66 -5.42 -21.48
CA TYR A 137 -11.76 -6.40 -21.67
C TYR A 137 -13.17 -5.81 -21.53
N HIS A 138 -13.33 -4.75 -20.73
CA HIS A 138 -14.60 -4.09 -20.44
C HIS A 138 -14.43 -2.56 -20.47
N PRO A 139 -14.01 -1.99 -21.62
CA PRO A 139 -13.62 -0.57 -21.73
C PRO A 139 -14.74 0.39 -21.32
N ASP A 140 -16.01 0.05 -21.57
CA ASP A 140 -17.15 0.88 -21.18
C ASP A 140 -17.31 0.99 -19.66
N LEU A 141 -17.08 -0.11 -18.92
CA LEU A 141 -17.12 -0.10 -17.47
C LEU A 141 -15.90 0.65 -16.91
N PHE A 142 -14.71 0.43 -17.46
CA PHE A 142 -13.53 1.21 -17.09
C PHE A 142 -13.74 2.71 -17.33
N ARG A 143 -14.31 3.11 -18.47
CA ARG A 143 -14.58 4.52 -18.78
C ARG A 143 -15.57 5.14 -17.79
N ARG A 144 -16.65 4.43 -17.43
CA ARG A 144 -17.57 4.91 -16.38
C ARG A 144 -16.89 5.07 -15.03
N TRP A 145 -16.02 4.14 -14.67
CA TRP A 145 -15.25 4.21 -13.44
C TRP A 145 -14.34 5.45 -13.46
N TRP A 146 -13.56 5.63 -14.53
CA TRP A 146 -12.71 6.80 -14.74
C TRP A 146 -13.48 8.13 -14.66
N ASP A 147 -14.61 8.22 -15.37
CA ASP A 147 -15.43 9.43 -15.40
C ASP A 147 -15.95 9.81 -14.02
N ASP A 148 -16.26 8.81 -13.19
CA ASP A 148 -16.64 9.08 -11.81
C ASP A 148 -15.46 9.51 -10.94
N SER A 149 -14.29 8.91 -11.09
CA SER A 149 -13.06 9.35 -10.44
C SER A 149 -12.80 10.83 -10.75
N LEU A 150 -12.93 11.22 -12.01
CA LEU A 150 -12.79 12.61 -12.47
C LEU A 150 -13.87 13.52 -11.89
N ALA A 151 -15.12 13.06 -11.86
CA ALA A 151 -16.22 13.81 -11.26
C ALA A 151 -16.00 14.02 -9.76
N TYR A 152 -15.48 13.02 -9.05
CA TYR A 152 -15.13 13.12 -7.64
C TYR A 152 -13.97 14.11 -7.43
N ALA A 153 -12.86 13.95 -8.15
CA ALA A 153 -11.73 14.86 -8.08
C ALA A 153 -12.15 16.32 -8.32
N ARG A 154 -13.01 16.57 -9.32
CA ARG A 154 -13.53 17.92 -9.60
C ARG A 154 -14.34 18.50 -8.44
N ARG A 155 -15.12 17.68 -7.71
CA ARG A 155 -15.85 18.12 -6.52
C ARG A 155 -14.89 18.49 -5.39
N GLU A 156 -13.87 17.67 -5.14
CA GLU A 156 -12.86 17.96 -4.12
C GLU A 156 -12.06 19.23 -4.45
N ALA A 157 -11.68 19.42 -5.72
CA ALA A 157 -11.01 20.63 -6.18
C ALA A 157 -11.90 21.87 -5.98
N ALA A 158 -13.19 21.78 -6.30
CA ALA A 158 -14.16 22.86 -6.06
C ALA A 158 -14.37 23.15 -4.56
N ALA A 159 -14.19 22.14 -3.70
CA ALA A 159 -14.20 22.27 -2.24
C ALA A 159 -12.88 22.82 -1.66
N GLY A 160 -11.88 23.09 -2.49
CA GLY A 160 -10.61 23.71 -2.11
C GLY A 160 -9.41 22.76 -1.99
N SER A 161 -9.55 21.50 -2.42
CA SER A 161 -8.40 20.57 -2.44
C SER A 161 -7.43 20.93 -3.58
N THR A 162 -6.26 21.47 -3.22
CA THR A 162 -5.18 21.74 -4.18
C THR A 162 -4.63 20.44 -4.78
N PHE A 163 -4.55 19.37 -3.99
CA PHE A 163 -4.12 18.05 -4.47
C PHE A 163 -5.04 17.50 -5.57
N ALA A 164 -6.36 17.63 -5.40
CA ALA A 164 -7.32 17.22 -6.42
C ALA A 164 -7.14 18.01 -7.73
N LEU A 165 -6.90 19.33 -7.60
CA LEU A 165 -6.64 20.20 -8.73
C LEU A 165 -5.36 19.81 -9.47
N ASP A 166 -4.28 19.53 -8.74
CA ASP A 166 -3.00 19.11 -9.30
C ASP A 166 -3.12 17.78 -10.05
N CYS A 167 -3.82 16.79 -9.47
CA CYS A 167 -4.12 15.53 -10.18
C CYS A 167 -4.84 15.80 -11.51
N ILE A 168 -5.92 16.60 -11.51
CA ILE A 168 -6.67 16.91 -12.73
C ILE A 168 -5.81 17.60 -13.78
N GLN A 169 -4.94 18.52 -13.38
CA GLN A 169 -4.07 19.28 -14.29
C GLN A 169 -2.98 18.42 -14.92
N GLN A 170 -2.53 17.37 -14.22
CA GLN A 170 -1.51 16.44 -14.70
C GLN A 170 -2.08 15.31 -15.56
N SER A 171 -3.38 15.03 -15.46
CA SER A 171 -4.03 13.95 -16.22
C SER A 171 -4.22 14.27 -17.70
N ASP A 172 -3.99 13.27 -18.56
CA ASP A 172 -4.48 13.29 -19.94
C ASP A 172 -5.93 12.80 -19.99
N LEU A 173 -6.87 13.74 -19.96
CA LEU A 173 -8.31 13.43 -19.92
C LEU A 173 -8.84 12.75 -21.20
N ASP A 174 -8.11 12.90 -22.32
CA ASP A 174 -8.45 12.30 -23.61
C ASP A 174 -7.96 10.85 -23.71
N SER A 175 -6.96 10.46 -22.90
CA SER A 175 -6.40 9.12 -22.85
C SER A 175 -6.42 8.50 -21.44
N PRO A 176 -7.60 8.09 -20.92
CA PRO A 176 -7.73 7.46 -19.60
C PRO A 176 -6.85 6.23 -19.42
N THR A 177 -6.23 6.10 -18.25
CA THR A 177 -5.42 4.94 -17.88
C THR A 177 -5.49 4.66 -16.38
N ALA A 178 -5.44 3.39 -15.97
CA ALA A 178 -5.44 3.02 -14.55
C ALA A 178 -4.23 3.58 -13.79
N HIS A 179 -3.15 3.94 -14.50
CA HIS A 179 -1.90 4.45 -13.95
C HIS A 179 -1.86 5.99 -13.78
N ASP A 180 -2.95 6.68 -14.12
CA ASP A 180 -3.04 8.13 -13.92
C ASP A 180 -3.22 8.48 -12.44
N ALA A 181 -2.54 9.54 -11.98
CA ALA A 181 -2.63 10.02 -10.60
C ALA A 181 -4.07 10.31 -10.16
N LEU A 182 -4.92 10.83 -11.05
CA LEU A 182 -6.33 11.06 -10.75
C LEU A 182 -7.06 9.76 -10.46
N PHE A 183 -6.85 8.72 -11.27
CA PHE A 183 -7.51 7.44 -11.05
C PHE A 183 -6.96 6.73 -9.82
N HIS A 184 -5.64 6.75 -9.65
CA HIS A 184 -4.96 6.19 -8.47
C HIS A 184 -5.58 6.72 -7.18
N ASN A 185 -5.79 8.03 -7.09
CA ASN A 185 -6.22 8.69 -5.86
C ASN A 185 -7.74 8.77 -5.70
N TYR A 186 -8.55 8.73 -6.76
CA TYR A 186 -10.00 8.95 -6.69
C TYR A 186 -10.88 7.80 -7.18
N SER A 187 -10.29 6.70 -7.66
CA SER A 187 -11.05 5.52 -8.13
C SER A 187 -11.90 4.86 -7.05
N PHE A 188 -11.57 5.03 -5.78
CA PHE A 188 -12.38 4.49 -4.68
C PHE A 188 -13.83 4.99 -4.70
N ALA A 189 -14.09 6.19 -5.27
CA ALA A 189 -15.41 6.81 -5.29
C ALA A 189 -16.47 5.95 -5.98
N PHE A 190 -16.12 5.33 -7.10
CA PHE A 190 -17.05 4.56 -7.92
C PHE A 190 -17.47 3.26 -7.22
N VAL A 191 -16.49 2.49 -6.74
CA VAL A 191 -16.72 1.22 -6.03
C VAL A 191 -17.29 1.43 -4.62
N GLY A 192 -17.04 2.60 -4.04
CA GLY A 192 -17.56 3.04 -2.74
C GLY A 192 -18.97 3.62 -2.79
N ARG A 193 -19.53 3.85 -3.98
CA ARG A 193 -20.82 4.54 -4.14
C ARG A 193 -21.97 3.72 -3.57
N ARG A 194 -22.81 4.39 -2.77
CA ARG A 194 -23.97 3.79 -2.11
C ARG A 194 -25.26 4.53 -2.40
N ASP A 195 -26.37 3.79 -2.39
CA ASP A 195 -27.71 4.35 -2.43
C ASP A 195 -28.15 4.92 -1.07
N ALA A 196 -29.37 5.45 -0.98
CA ALA A 196 -29.92 6.00 0.26
C ALA A 196 -30.08 4.96 1.40
N ASN A 197 -30.07 3.66 1.07
CA ASN A 197 -30.13 2.56 2.03
C ASN A 197 -28.73 2.03 2.40
N GLY A 198 -27.66 2.66 1.89
CA GLY A 198 -26.28 2.24 2.11
C GLY A 198 -25.84 1.04 1.25
N GLN A 199 -26.62 0.61 0.27
CA GLN A 199 -26.26 -0.50 -0.63
C GLN A 199 -25.31 -0.03 -1.73
N PHE A 200 -24.30 -0.85 -2.04
CA PHE A 200 -23.37 -0.53 -3.12
C PHE A 200 -24.07 -0.53 -4.48
N ILE A 201 -23.87 0.53 -5.26
CA ILE A 201 -24.55 0.69 -6.55
C ILE A 201 -23.79 -0.01 -7.69
N CYS A 202 -22.47 0.19 -7.75
CA CYS A 202 -21.66 -0.24 -8.88
C CYS A 202 -20.93 -1.58 -8.65
N ARG A 203 -20.87 -2.05 -7.39
CA ARG A 203 -19.95 -3.12 -6.97
C ARG A 203 -20.28 -4.48 -7.59
N GLU A 204 -21.56 -4.81 -7.74
CA GLU A 204 -22.00 -6.10 -8.27
C GLU A 204 -21.53 -6.33 -9.72
N GLU A 205 -21.41 -5.27 -10.52
CA GLU A 205 -20.98 -5.38 -11.93
C GLU A 205 -19.57 -5.98 -12.06
N PHE A 206 -18.71 -5.79 -11.04
CA PHE A 206 -17.35 -6.31 -11.00
C PHE A 206 -17.26 -7.80 -10.65
N TYR A 207 -18.36 -8.43 -10.21
CA TYR A 207 -18.44 -9.86 -9.91
C TYR A 207 -19.05 -10.71 -11.04
N SER A 208 -19.52 -10.06 -12.11
CA SER A 208 -20.14 -10.72 -13.26
C SER A 208 -19.37 -10.51 -14.57
N LEU A 209 -18.06 -10.26 -14.48
CA LEU A 209 -17.21 -10.03 -15.64
C LEU A 209 -16.94 -11.32 -16.43
N SER A 210 -16.47 -11.19 -17.66
CA SER A 210 -16.22 -12.34 -18.53
C SER A 210 -15.15 -13.29 -17.95
N PRO A 211 -15.24 -14.61 -18.19
CA PRO A 211 -14.21 -15.56 -17.75
C PRO A 211 -12.80 -15.21 -18.27
N ALA A 212 -12.72 -14.68 -19.51
CA ALA A 212 -11.46 -14.24 -20.11
C ALA A 212 -10.83 -13.07 -19.33
N PHE A 213 -11.63 -12.13 -18.82
CA PHE A 213 -11.14 -11.06 -17.94
C PHE A 213 -10.50 -11.63 -16.67
N TYR A 214 -11.19 -12.53 -15.96
CA TYR A 214 -10.64 -13.09 -14.72
C TYR A 214 -9.39 -13.92 -14.95
N GLN A 215 -9.32 -14.64 -16.07
CA GLN A 215 -8.10 -15.34 -16.46
C GLN A 215 -6.94 -14.36 -16.66
N ALA A 216 -7.12 -13.32 -17.47
CA ALA A 216 -6.10 -12.31 -17.72
C ALA A 216 -5.68 -11.56 -16.45
N TYR A 217 -6.64 -11.25 -15.57
CA TYR A 217 -6.35 -10.62 -14.29
C TYR A 217 -5.53 -11.52 -13.37
N HIS A 218 -5.86 -12.81 -13.27
CA HIS A 218 -5.07 -13.76 -12.49
C HIS A 218 -3.65 -13.93 -13.05
N GLU A 219 -3.50 -14.01 -14.37
CA GLU A 219 -2.18 -14.07 -15.02
C GLU A 219 -1.35 -12.81 -14.69
N ARG A 220 -1.96 -11.63 -14.74
CA ARG A 220 -1.29 -10.36 -14.42
C ARG A 220 -0.88 -10.27 -12.95
N ILE A 221 -1.74 -10.67 -12.02
CA ILE A 221 -1.40 -10.74 -10.59
C ILE A 221 -0.26 -11.73 -10.38
N ALA A 222 -0.34 -12.92 -10.96
CA ALA A 222 0.69 -13.94 -10.78
C ALA A 222 2.05 -13.43 -11.27
N GLN A 223 2.10 -12.78 -12.44
CA GLN A 223 3.31 -12.16 -12.94
C GLN A 223 3.85 -11.09 -11.97
N TYR A 224 3.00 -10.16 -11.53
CA TYR A 224 3.40 -9.11 -10.59
C TYR A 224 3.95 -9.67 -9.27
N LEU A 225 3.27 -10.66 -8.68
CA LEU A 225 3.71 -11.29 -7.44
C LEU A 225 5.02 -12.08 -7.61
N ILE A 226 5.24 -12.71 -8.77
CA ILE A 226 6.50 -13.38 -9.08
C ILE A 226 7.64 -12.36 -9.20
N GLU A 227 7.40 -11.22 -9.85
CA GLU A 227 8.38 -10.14 -9.94
C GLU A 227 8.75 -9.59 -8.55
N LEU A 228 7.76 -9.31 -7.71
CA LEU A 228 7.99 -8.93 -6.31
C LEU A 228 8.78 -9.98 -5.55
N ALA A 229 8.41 -11.26 -5.68
CA ALA A 229 9.08 -12.34 -4.97
C ALA A 229 10.55 -12.48 -5.40
N ASN A 230 10.84 -12.30 -6.69
CA ASN A 230 12.20 -12.32 -7.20
C ASN A 230 13.04 -11.17 -6.64
N ASP A 231 12.48 -9.97 -6.55
CA ASP A 231 13.21 -8.82 -6.03
C ASP A 231 13.44 -8.89 -4.51
N LEU A 232 12.45 -9.39 -3.76
CA LEU A 232 12.43 -9.37 -2.30
C LEU A 232 13.04 -10.61 -1.64
N PHE A 233 13.00 -11.77 -2.30
CA PHE A 233 13.30 -13.05 -1.65
C PHE A 233 14.31 -13.94 -2.41
N THR A 234 14.54 -13.72 -3.70
CA THR A 234 15.48 -14.56 -4.49
C THR A 234 16.91 -14.00 -4.40
N ARG A 235 17.89 -14.88 -4.12
CA ARG A 235 19.29 -14.49 -3.94
C ARG A 235 20.04 -14.20 -5.23
#